data_AF-A0A7X1J4P2-F1
#
_entry.id   AF-A0A7X1J4P2-F1
#
_cell.length_a   1.000
_cell.length_b   1.000
_cell.length_c   1.000
_cell.angle_alpha   90.00
_cell.angle_beta   90.00
_cell.angle_gamma   90.00
#
_symmetry.space_group_name_H-M   'P 1'
#
loop_
_entity.id
_entity.type
_entity.pdbx_description
1 polymer ?
#
loop_
_entity_poly.entity_id
_entity_poly.type
_entity_poly.pdbx_seq_one_letter_code
_entity_poly.pdbx_strand_id
1 'polypeptide(L)'
;MKSLLLVLVRALFPARGRHRASTARLPLPVQPLPRYRHNPCPVEYDTPLVRPYLLTPAERHERRRQRQRRRALWLAAYGIDVGPRRIHGVEVSP
;
A
#
# COMPACT_ATOMS: atom_id res chain seq x y z
N MET A 1 40.86 -8.80 6.74
CA MET A 1 39.62 -8.31 7.38
C MET A 1 38.79 -7.37 6.51
N LYS A 2 39.38 -6.45 5.73
CA LYS A 2 38.64 -5.53 4.82
C LYS A 2 37.82 -6.21 3.70
N SER A 3 38.24 -7.40 3.25
CA SER A 3 37.63 -8.13 2.13
C SER A 3 36.29 -8.79 2.47
N LEU A 4 36.14 -9.34 3.68
CA LEU A 4 34.91 -10.02 4.12
C LEU A 4 33.74 -9.04 4.28
N LEU A 5 34.01 -7.85 4.80
CA LEU A 5 33.02 -6.79 4.98
C LEU A 5 32.47 -6.31 3.62
N LEU A 6 33.34 -6.20 2.60
CA LEU A 6 32.94 -5.84 1.24
C LEU A 6 32.02 -6.88 0.58
N VAL A 7 32.26 -8.17 0.83
CA VAL A 7 31.40 -9.26 0.33
C VAL A 7 30.02 -9.18 0.97
N LEU A 8 29.95 -8.99 2.29
CA LEU A 8 28.69 -8.84 3.02
C LEU A 8 27.87 -7.64 2.54
N VAL A 9 28.51 -6.49 2.33
CA VAL A 9 27.81 -5.28 1.86
C VAL A 9 27.22 -5.45 0.46
N ARG A 10 27.92 -6.14 -0.45
CA ARG A 10 27.40 -6.41 -1.81
C ARG A 10 26.29 -7.45 -1.83
N ALA A 11 26.34 -8.43 -0.93
CA ALA A 11 25.30 -9.46 -0.83
C ALA A 11 24.02 -8.89 -0.20
N LEU A 12 24.17 -8.07 0.85
CA LEU A 12 23.03 -7.59 1.63
C LEU A 12 22.36 -6.35 1.02
N PHE A 13 23.11 -5.52 0.29
CA PHE A 13 22.57 -4.34 -0.37
C PHE A 13 22.66 -4.52 -1.89
N PRO A 14 21.54 -4.62 -2.62
CA PRO A 14 21.57 -4.69 -4.08
C PRO A 14 22.33 -3.48 -4.60
N ALA A 15 23.27 -3.72 -5.53
CA ALA A 15 24.16 -2.70 -6.06
C ALA A 15 23.35 -1.45 -6.46
N ARG A 16 23.67 -0.32 -5.80
CA ARG A 16 23.03 0.97 -6.04
C ARG A 16 23.01 1.29 -7.53
N GLY A 17 21.82 1.50 -8.08
CA GLY A 17 21.63 2.46 -9.17
C GLY A 17 21.51 1.92 -10.59
N ARG A 18 20.69 0.90 -10.85
CA ARG A 18 20.23 0.58 -12.23
C ARG A 18 18.70 0.52 -12.43
N HIS A 19 17.93 1.00 -11.46
CA HIS A 19 16.47 1.13 -11.62
C HIS A 19 16.01 2.54 -12.01
N ARG A 20 16.91 3.40 -12.51
CA ARG A 20 16.56 4.64 -13.21
C ARG A 20 17.38 4.79 -14.49
N ALA A 21 17.01 4.01 -15.50
CA ALA A 21 17.14 4.35 -16.93
C ALA A 21 16.69 3.14 -17.77
N SER A 22 15.40 2.77 -17.70
CA SER A 22 14.79 2.18 -18.89
C SER A 22 14.45 3.36 -19.78
N THR A 23 15.35 3.67 -20.71
CA THR A 23 15.16 4.52 -21.90
C THR A 23 14.27 5.74 -21.71
N ALA A 24 14.85 6.94 -21.75
CA ALA A 24 14.10 8.16 -22.01
C ALA A 24 13.22 7.94 -23.25
N ARG A 25 11.94 7.63 -23.03
CA ARG A 25 10.93 7.72 -24.09
C ARG A 25 10.84 9.20 -24.38
N LEU A 26 11.28 9.59 -25.58
CA LEU A 26 10.96 10.90 -26.14
C LEU A 26 9.46 11.15 -25.93
N PRO A 27 9.06 12.38 -25.58
CA PRO A 27 7.66 12.69 -25.37
C PRO A 27 6.91 12.37 -26.66
N LEU A 28 6.01 11.38 -26.59
CA LEU A 28 4.95 11.26 -27.60
C LEU A 28 4.21 12.61 -27.63
N PRO A 29 3.76 13.09 -28.80
CA PRO A 29 2.96 14.30 -28.85
C PRO A 29 1.80 14.14 -27.87
N VAL A 30 1.78 15.01 -26.86
CA VAL A 30 0.71 15.04 -25.87
C VAL A 30 -0.54 15.43 -26.64
N GLN A 31 -1.32 14.44 -27.07
CA GLN A 31 -2.69 14.70 -27.48
C GLN A 31 -3.35 15.36 -26.27
N PRO A 32 -3.90 16.58 -26.39
CA PRO A 32 -4.62 17.17 -25.28
C PRO A 32 -5.71 16.19 -24.90
N LEU A 33 -5.65 15.69 -23.66
CA LEU A 33 -6.72 14.86 -23.12
C LEU A 33 -8.01 15.64 -23.33
N PRO A 34 -9.07 15.02 -23.90
CA PRO A 34 -10.34 15.69 -24.02
C PRO A 34 -10.71 16.19 -22.63
N ARG A 35 -10.83 17.52 -22.49
CA ARG A 35 -11.30 18.13 -21.25
C ARG A 35 -12.71 17.58 -21.05
N TYR A 36 -12.82 16.57 -20.20
CA TYR A 36 -14.08 15.98 -19.81
C TYR A 36 -14.83 17.10 -19.09
N ARG A 37 -15.65 17.86 -19.82
CA ARG A 37 -16.66 18.70 -19.19
C ARG A 37 -17.57 17.71 -18.50
N HIS A 38 -17.53 17.72 -17.17
CA HIS A 38 -18.44 16.95 -16.36
C HIS A 38 -19.84 17.49 -16.64
N ASN A 39 -20.53 16.92 -17.63
CA ASN A 39 -21.96 17.13 -17.80
C ASN A 39 -22.61 16.42 -16.62
N PRO A 40 -23.31 17.12 -15.71
CA PRO A 40 -24.11 16.48 -14.68
C PRO A 40 -25.39 15.97 -15.34
N CYS A 41 -25.28 15.12 -16.36
CA CYS A 41 -26.39 14.25 -16.71
C CYS A 41 -26.45 13.22 -15.58
N PRO A 42 -27.59 13.01 -14.91
CA PRO A 42 -27.78 11.87 -14.05
C PRO A 42 -27.66 10.65 -14.96
N VAL A 43 -26.49 10.04 -14.99
CA VAL A 43 -26.35 8.75 -15.64
C VAL A 43 -27.05 7.78 -14.70
N GLU A 44 -28.29 7.47 -15.02
CA GLU A 44 -29.04 6.39 -14.39
C GLU A 44 -28.35 5.09 -14.79
N TYR A 45 -27.38 4.69 -13.97
CA TYR A 45 -26.74 3.39 -14.11
C TYR A 45 -27.70 2.35 -13.54
N ASP A 46 -28.48 1.70 -14.41
CA ASP A 46 -29.25 0.48 -14.07
C ASP A 46 -28.37 -0.71 -13.68
N THR A 47 -27.05 -0.54 -13.78
CA THR A 47 -26.06 -1.52 -13.34
C THR A 47 -25.44 -1.04 -12.04
N PRO A 48 -25.36 -1.87 -10.98
CA PRO A 48 -24.60 -1.50 -9.80
C PRO A 48 -23.18 -1.16 -10.25
N LEU A 49 -22.73 0.07 -9.96
CA LEU A 49 -21.34 0.48 -10.20
C LEU A 49 -20.43 -0.36 -9.30
N VAL A 50 -20.11 -1.57 -9.73
CA VAL A 50 -19.13 -2.44 -9.09
C VAL A 50 -17.78 -1.79 -9.34
N ARG A 51 -17.36 -0.94 -8.42
CA ARG A 51 -15.98 -0.47 -8.38
C ARG A 51 -15.16 -1.61 -7.78
N PRO A 52 -14.31 -2.31 -8.55
CA PRO A 52 -13.56 -3.48 -8.05
C PRO A 52 -12.63 -3.16 -6.86
N TYR A 53 -12.45 -1.88 -6.56
CA TYR A 53 -11.62 -1.36 -5.48
C TYR A 53 -12.42 -0.68 -4.36
N LEU A 54 -13.73 -0.47 -4.52
CA LEU A 54 -14.57 -0.04 -3.41
C LEU A 54 -14.89 -1.25 -2.57
N LEU A 55 -14.22 -1.30 -1.43
CA LEU A 55 -14.55 -2.26 -0.39
C LEU A 55 -15.87 -1.89 0.25
N THR A 56 -16.72 -2.89 0.42
CA THR A 56 -17.87 -2.80 1.30
C THR A 56 -17.42 -2.42 2.72
N PRO A 57 -18.29 -1.85 3.56
CA PRO A 57 -17.95 -1.54 4.95
C PRO A 57 -17.40 -2.76 5.72
N ALA A 58 -17.95 -3.95 5.47
CA ALA A 58 -17.49 -5.21 6.08
C ALA A 58 -16.06 -5.58 5.65
N GLU A 59 -15.77 -5.57 4.35
CA GLU A 59 -14.43 -5.84 3.82
C GLU A 59 -13.40 -4.82 4.31
N ARG A 60 -13.80 -3.54 4.43
CA ARG A 60 -12.94 -2.50 5.01
C ARG A 60 -12.62 -2.79 6.47
N HIS A 61 -13.60 -3.24 7.26
CA HIS A 61 -13.39 -3.61 8.66
C HIS A 61 -12.42 -4.79 8.77
N GLU A 62 -12.61 -5.82 7.95
CA GLU A 62 -11.74 -7.00 7.93
C GLU A 62 -10.31 -6.64 7.53
N ARG A 63 -10.12 -5.84 6.45
CA ARG A 63 -8.79 -5.37 6.07
C ARG A 63 -8.12 -4.53 7.16
N ARG A 64 -8.88 -3.73 7.92
CA ARG A 64 -8.35 -2.99 9.07
C ARG A 64 -7.86 -3.95 10.15
N ARG A 65 -8.64 -4.98 10.50
CA ARG A 65 -8.27 -6.02 11.47
C ARG A 65 -6.99 -6.75 11.04
N GLN A 66 -6.90 -7.16 9.77
CA GLN A 66 -5.71 -7.82 9.23
C GLN A 66 -4.46 -6.92 9.25
N ARG A 67 -4.61 -5.62 8.98
CA ARG A 67 -3.51 -4.65 9.10
C ARG A 67 -3.07 -4.49 10.55
N GLN A 68 -4.01 -4.43 11.50
CA GLN A 68 -3.70 -4.36 12.93
C GLN A 68 -2.94 -5.60 13.40
N ARG A 69 -3.40 -6.81 13.05
CA ARG A 69 -2.71 -8.07 13.38
C ARG A 69 -1.28 -8.12 12.85
N ARG A 70 -1.08 -7.75 11.57
CA ARG A 70 0.27 -7.69 10.98
C ARG A 70 1.17 -6.69 11.70
N ARG A 71 0.64 -5.52 12.06
CA ARG A 71 1.40 -4.51 12.80
C ARG A 71 1.76 -5.00 14.21
N ALA A 72 0.83 -5.64 14.91
CA ALA A 72 1.09 -6.22 16.21
C ALA A 72 2.21 -7.28 16.14
N LEU A 73 2.14 -8.19 15.17
CA LEU A 73 3.19 -9.19 14.94
C LEU A 73 4.55 -8.56 14.61
N TRP A 74 4.56 -7.51 13.78
CA TRP A 74 5.81 -6.81 13.45
C TRP A 74 6.42 -6.13 14.67
N LEU A 75 5.61 -5.53 15.55
CA LEU A 75 6.07 -4.90 16.78
C LEU A 75 6.52 -5.92 17.83
N ALA A 76 5.84 -7.06 17.92
CA ALA A 76 6.22 -8.16 18.81
C ALA A 76 7.60 -8.71 18.47
N ALA A 77 8.02 -8.68 17.21
CA ALA A 77 9.38 -9.04 16.80
C ALA A 77 10.47 -8.12 17.42
N TYR A 78 10.10 -6.91 17.84
CA TYR A 78 10.96 -5.99 18.59
C TYR A 78 10.71 -6.04 20.11
N GLY A 79 9.96 -7.03 20.60
CA GLY A 79 9.59 -7.18 22.01
C GLY A 79 8.49 -6.22 22.47
N ILE A 80 7.85 -5.48 21.56
CA ILE A 80 6.77 -4.54 21.88
C ILE A 80 5.43 -5.27 21.70
N ASP A 81 4.78 -5.61 22.81
CA ASP A 81 3.44 -6.19 22.76
C ASP A 81 2.39 -5.08 22.56
N VAL A 82 1.74 -5.10 21.40
CA VAL A 82 0.57 -4.26 21.11
C VAL A 82 -0.61 -5.19 20.98
N GLY A 83 -1.06 -5.69 22.13
CA GLY A 83 -2.22 -6.55 22.28
C GLY A 83 -3.50 -5.90 21.76
N PRO A 84 -4.59 -6.69 21.61
CA PRO A 84 -5.87 -6.15 21.19
C PRO A 84 -6.34 -5.06 22.15
N ARG A 85 -6.77 -3.92 21.61
CA ARG A 85 -7.40 -2.84 22.40
C ARG A 85 -8.66 -3.26 23.13
N ARG A 86 -9.18 -4.47 22.88
CA ARG A 86 -10.26 -5.06 23.67
C ARG A 86 -9.84 -6.39 24.23
N ILE A 87 -9.68 -6.42 25.55
CA ILE A 87 -9.48 -7.63 26.33
C ILE A 87 -10.77 -7.82 27.12
N HIS A 88 -11.40 -9.00 27.01
CA HIS A 88 -12.66 -9.31 27.69
C HIS A 88 -13.84 -8.32 27.44
N GLY A 89 -13.89 -7.70 26.26
CA GLY A 89 -14.95 -6.75 25.89
C GLY A 89 -14.75 -5.33 26.40
N VAL A 90 -13.72 -5.09 27.22
CA VAL A 90 -13.36 -3.76 27.73
C VAL A 90 -12.36 -3.12 26.80
N GLU A 91 -12.60 -1.86 26.42
CA GLU A 91 -11.65 -1.08 25.63
C GLU A 91 -10.51 -0.58 26.52
N VAL A 92 -9.31 -1.09 26.25
CA VAL A 92 -8.07 -0.68 26.89
C VAL A 92 -7.51 0.49 26.07
N SER A 93 -7.67 1.70 26.57
CA SER A 93 -6.95 2.87 26.06
C SER A 93 -5.45 2.67 26.31
N PRO A 94 -4.56 3.13 25.41
CA PRO A 94 -3.15 3.34 25.76
C PRO A 94 -3.01 4.30 26.95
#